data_AF-A0A7S2Z2J0-F1
#
_entry.id   AF-A0A7S2Z2J0-F1
#
_cell.length_a   1.000
_cell.length_b   1.000
_cell.length_c   1.000
_cell.angle_alpha   90.00
_cell.angle_beta   90.00
_cell.angle_gamma   90.00
#
_symmetry.space_group_name_H-M   'P 1'
#
loop_
_entity.id
_entity.type
_entity.pdbx_description
1 polymer ?
#
loop_
_entity_poly.entity_id
_entity_poly.type
_entity_poly.pdbx_seq_one_letter_code
_entity_poly.pdbx_strand_id
1 'polypeptide(L)'
;VVVGFGRMGTKDIRIHNLLLSFLSEEEEEGPLLKYLTSEGLSPSGEPYYDAKFALRRCMKLRKLRATIQLYTMMHLYEEAVNNALHVDLELAKSVAESVAEEDQLLRKKLWLVIAQHVIEQDKSDKGENIRKAIAFRKETDSLLKVEDILPFFPNFVLIDDFKDAIIQSLEEYNTQIEDLRTEMDEITQGTEALRRDIAAVSSRTVRVTHDELLCAKCGTGVAAQAADSAFGAGGEYFVFPCRHVFKRACLVDILCGLSSAKQQLLDKSYADLGEILGQECPYCGDLMIKSISKPFIEEGEEVDSWRLN
;
A
#
# COMPACT_ATOMS: atom_id res chain seq x y z
N VAL A 1 -28.69 14.78 -40.91
CA VAL A 1 -27.79 13.73 -41.46
C VAL A 1 -26.64 13.40 -40.50
N VAL A 2 -26.17 14.36 -39.70
CA VAL A 2 -25.01 14.21 -38.80
C VAL A 2 -25.29 13.34 -37.54
N VAL A 3 -26.54 13.33 -37.04
CA VAL A 3 -26.94 12.59 -35.81
C VAL A 3 -26.98 11.06 -35.98
N GLY A 4 -26.82 10.55 -37.20
CA GLY A 4 -26.90 9.11 -37.49
C GLY A 4 -25.57 8.36 -37.45
N PHE A 5 -24.44 9.07 -37.50
CA PHE A 5 -23.12 8.43 -37.68
C PHE A 5 -22.51 7.93 -36.37
N GLY A 6 -22.82 8.53 -35.22
CA GLY A 6 -22.37 8.02 -33.91
C GLY A 6 -22.91 6.62 -33.56
N ARG A 7 -24.01 6.19 -34.19
CA ARG A 7 -24.58 4.84 -34.01
C ARG A 7 -24.04 3.79 -34.98
N MET A 8 -23.39 4.21 -36.06
CA MET A 8 -22.70 3.31 -36.98
C MET A 8 -21.27 3.19 -36.46
N GLY A 9 -20.96 2.11 -35.74
CA GLY A 9 -19.68 1.82 -35.08
C GLY A 9 -18.47 1.74 -36.04
N THR A 10 -18.23 2.83 -36.75
CA THR A 10 -17.04 3.11 -37.54
C THR A 10 -15.97 3.53 -36.54
N LYS A 11 -14.79 2.89 -36.61
CA LYS A 11 -13.66 3.15 -35.71
C LYS A 11 -12.60 4.05 -36.35
N ASP A 12 -12.90 4.55 -37.54
CA ASP A 12 -11.92 5.26 -38.36
C ASP A 12 -11.70 6.68 -37.85
N ILE A 13 -10.49 6.92 -37.33
CA ILE A 13 -10.03 8.20 -36.76
C ILE A 13 -10.31 9.38 -37.69
N ARG A 14 -10.19 9.19 -39.01
CA ARG A 14 -10.39 10.25 -40.01
C ARG A 14 -11.85 10.70 -40.10
N ILE A 15 -12.79 9.77 -39.97
CA ILE A 15 -14.23 10.05 -40.03
C ILE A 15 -14.62 10.84 -38.78
N HIS A 16 -14.13 10.41 -37.61
CA HIS A 16 -14.36 11.14 -36.37
C HIS A 16 -13.71 12.53 -36.38
N ASN A 17 -12.49 12.68 -36.94
CA ASN A 17 -11.85 13.99 -37.09
C ASN A 17 -12.61 14.91 -38.05
N LEU A 18 -13.17 14.37 -39.14
CA LEU A 18 -14.00 15.13 -40.07
C LEU A 18 -15.33 15.54 -39.42
N LEU A 19 -15.98 14.61 -38.71
CA LEU A 19 -17.21 14.87 -37.96
C LEU A 19 -17.00 15.97 -36.91
N LEU A 20 -15.89 15.89 -36.17
CA LEU A 20 -15.52 16.89 -35.17
C LEU A 20 -15.24 18.25 -35.83
N SER A 21 -14.67 18.28 -37.04
CA SER A 21 -14.50 19.52 -37.79
C SER A 21 -15.84 20.17 -38.17
N PHE A 22 -16.85 19.38 -38.57
CA PHE A 22 -18.19 19.87 -38.87
C PHE A 22 -18.93 20.32 -37.60
N LEU A 23 -18.91 19.51 -36.54
CA LEU A 23 -19.52 19.85 -35.25
C LEU A 23 -18.88 21.09 -34.61
N SER A 24 -17.58 21.32 -34.87
CA SER A 24 -16.89 22.51 -34.37
C SER A 24 -17.31 23.80 -35.09
N GLU A 25 -17.80 23.71 -36.33
CA GLU A 25 -18.27 24.86 -37.12
C GLU A 25 -19.67 25.33 -36.72
N GLU A 26 -20.45 24.49 -36.03
CA GLU A 26 -21.74 24.87 -35.49
C GLU A 26 -21.59 25.91 -34.36
N GLU A 27 -22.52 26.86 -34.27
CA GLU A 27 -22.47 27.92 -33.24
C GLU A 27 -22.75 27.38 -31.84
N GLU A 28 -23.59 26.35 -31.70
CA GLU A 28 -23.90 25.73 -30.42
C GLU A 28 -22.86 24.69 -29.99
N GLU A 29 -22.41 24.77 -28.73
CA GLU A 29 -21.45 23.81 -28.15
C GLU A 29 -22.10 22.50 -27.69
N GLY A 30 -23.42 22.48 -27.54
CA GLY A 30 -24.16 21.34 -26.99
C GLY A 30 -23.99 20.02 -27.77
N PRO A 31 -24.17 20.01 -29.11
CA PRO A 31 -23.96 18.82 -29.93
C PRO A 31 -22.52 18.29 -29.86
N LEU A 32 -21.55 19.21 -29.87
CA LEU A 32 -20.13 18.88 -29.76
C LEU A 32 -19.80 18.26 -28.39
N LEU A 33 -20.33 18.81 -27.30
CA LEU A 33 -20.13 18.28 -25.95
C LEU A 33 -20.73 16.89 -25.78
N LYS A 34 -21.94 16.65 -26.30
CA LYS A 34 -22.55 15.31 -26.32
C LYS A 34 -21.68 14.32 -27.09
N TYR A 35 -21.19 14.73 -28.26
CA TYR A 35 -20.30 13.88 -29.04
C TYR A 35 -18.98 13.57 -28.30
N LEU A 36 -18.38 14.55 -27.61
CA LEU A 36 -17.15 14.36 -26.84
C LEU A 36 -17.34 13.51 -25.57
N THR A 37 -18.56 13.35 -25.06
CA THR A 37 -18.84 12.64 -23.80
C THR A 37 -19.43 11.25 -24.01
N SER A 38 -20.24 11.03 -25.04
CA SER A 38 -20.93 9.75 -25.26
C SER A 38 -20.57 9.08 -26.59
N GLU A 39 -20.57 9.80 -27.71
CA GLU A 39 -20.51 9.18 -29.04
C GLU A 39 -19.07 9.01 -29.59
N GLY A 40 -18.11 9.81 -29.11
CA GLY A 40 -16.73 9.81 -29.57
C GLY A 40 -15.79 8.89 -28.78
N LEU A 41 -16.29 8.18 -27.76
CA LEU A 41 -15.51 7.31 -26.89
C LEU A 41 -15.74 5.82 -27.20
N SER A 42 -14.66 5.05 -27.13
CA SER A 42 -14.69 3.60 -27.09
C SER A 42 -15.38 3.09 -25.83
N PRO A 43 -15.96 1.87 -25.85
CA PRO A 43 -16.40 1.18 -24.62
C PRO A 43 -15.31 1.06 -23.55
N SER A 44 -14.03 1.18 -23.94
CA SER A 44 -12.86 1.22 -23.05
C SER A 44 -12.47 2.62 -22.55
N GLY A 45 -13.21 3.67 -22.92
CA GLY A 45 -12.93 5.06 -22.53
C GLY A 45 -11.95 5.82 -23.42
N GLU A 46 -11.35 5.17 -24.43
CA GLU A 46 -10.42 5.80 -25.36
C GLU A 46 -11.15 6.58 -26.48
N PRO A 47 -10.73 7.81 -26.82
CA PRO A 47 -11.37 8.57 -27.89
C PRO A 47 -11.05 7.96 -29.27
N TYR A 48 -12.08 7.81 -30.11
CA TYR A 48 -11.91 7.39 -31.51
C TYR A 48 -11.35 8.49 -32.42
N TYR A 49 -11.22 9.72 -31.90
CA TYR A 49 -10.67 10.88 -32.61
C TYR A 49 -9.28 11.23 -32.08
N ASP A 50 -8.49 11.95 -32.89
CA ASP A 50 -7.22 12.52 -32.42
C ASP A 50 -7.49 13.72 -31.52
N ALA A 51 -7.34 13.53 -30.21
CA ALA A 51 -7.55 14.56 -29.20
C ALA A 51 -6.71 15.83 -29.45
N LYS A 52 -5.49 15.70 -30.00
CA LYS A 52 -4.61 16.85 -30.32
C LYS A 52 -5.12 17.64 -31.53
N PHE A 53 -5.73 16.96 -32.50
CA PHE A 53 -6.41 17.63 -33.61
C PHE A 53 -7.65 18.36 -33.12
N ALA A 54 -8.48 17.71 -32.31
CA ALA A 54 -9.69 18.28 -31.72
C ALA A 54 -9.38 19.55 -30.92
N LEU A 55 -8.37 19.48 -30.02
CA LEU A 55 -7.96 20.62 -29.20
C LEU A 55 -7.55 21.83 -30.05
N ARG A 56 -6.70 21.62 -31.06
CA ARG A 56 -6.25 22.69 -31.96
C ARG A 56 -7.40 23.36 -32.70
N ARG A 57 -8.43 22.58 -33.05
CA ARG A 57 -9.62 23.11 -33.73
C ARG A 57 -10.51 23.89 -32.77
N CYS A 58 -10.80 23.35 -31.58
CA CYS A 58 -11.61 24.00 -30.56
C CYS A 58 -10.98 25.32 -30.09
N MET A 59 -9.65 25.37 -29.95
CA MET A 59 -8.91 26.59 -29.62
C MET A 59 -9.02 27.65 -30.72
N LYS A 60 -8.91 27.26 -32.00
CA LYS A 60 -9.07 28.20 -33.15
C LYS A 60 -10.47 28.81 -33.20
N LEU A 61 -11.49 28.03 -32.88
CA LEU A 61 -12.90 28.45 -32.91
C LEU A 61 -13.40 28.99 -31.57
N ARG A 62 -12.51 29.14 -30.57
CA ARG A 62 -12.81 29.64 -29.22
C ARG A 62 -13.95 28.91 -28.50
N LYS A 63 -14.08 27.60 -28.72
CA LYS A 63 -15.09 26.77 -28.04
C LYS A 63 -14.56 26.33 -26.66
N LEU A 64 -14.76 27.15 -25.64
CA LEU A 64 -14.08 26.98 -24.34
C LEU A 64 -14.56 25.75 -23.57
N ARG A 65 -15.87 25.47 -23.52
CA ARG A 65 -16.41 24.31 -22.78
C ARG A 65 -15.94 22.97 -23.37
N ALA A 66 -15.93 22.88 -24.70
CA ALA A 66 -15.41 21.70 -25.39
C ALA A 66 -13.90 21.52 -25.18
N THR A 67 -13.15 22.63 -25.10
CA THR A 67 -11.72 22.61 -24.82
C THR A 67 -11.42 22.11 -23.40
N ILE A 68 -12.20 22.54 -22.40
CA ILE A 68 -12.08 22.06 -21.02
C ILE A 68 -12.32 20.55 -20.96
N GLN A 69 -13.40 20.06 -21.57
CA GLN A 69 -13.69 18.63 -21.60
C GLN A 69 -12.57 17.82 -22.27
N LEU A 70 -12.02 18.32 -23.39
CA LEU A 70 -10.88 17.69 -24.06
C LEU A 70 -9.63 17.65 -23.17
N TYR A 71 -9.33 18.72 -22.43
CA TYR A 71 -8.21 18.72 -21.49
C TYR A 71 -8.41 17.74 -20.33
N THR A 72 -9.63 17.63 -19.78
CA THR A 72 -9.97 16.65 -18.75
C THR A 72 -9.79 15.21 -19.28
N MET A 73 -10.23 14.95 -20.51
CA MET A 73 -10.03 13.65 -21.17
C MET A 73 -8.55 13.33 -21.46
N MET A 74 -7.72 14.36 -21.64
CA MET A 74 -6.28 14.22 -21.84
C MET A 74 -5.49 14.20 -20.51
N HIS A 75 -6.17 14.23 -19.36
CA HIS A 75 -5.57 14.35 -18.02
C HIS A 75 -4.73 15.62 -17.81
N LEU A 76 -4.98 16.68 -18.58
CA LEU A 76 -4.27 17.96 -18.48
C LEU A 76 -5.08 18.97 -17.65
N TYR A 77 -5.29 18.65 -16.38
CA TYR A 77 -6.22 19.37 -15.51
C TYR A 77 -5.82 20.82 -15.21
N GLU A 78 -4.52 21.15 -15.19
CA GLU A 78 -4.06 22.53 -14.94
C GLU A 78 -4.57 23.51 -16.01
N GLU A 79 -4.41 23.13 -17.28
CA GLU A 79 -4.93 23.90 -18.41
C GLU A 79 -6.45 23.86 -18.45
N ALA A 80 -7.07 22.74 -18.08
CA ALA A 80 -8.53 22.62 -17.99
C ALA A 80 -9.11 23.64 -16.99
N VAL A 81 -8.55 23.71 -15.78
CA VAL A 81 -9.00 24.62 -14.71
C VAL A 81 -8.74 26.08 -15.10
N ASN A 82 -7.57 26.42 -15.64
CA ASN A 82 -7.29 27.78 -16.11
C ASN A 82 -8.30 28.25 -17.17
N ASN A 83 -8.65 27.38 -18.12
CA ASN A 83 -9.66 27.70 -19.13
C ASN A 83 -11.08 27.73 -18.54
N ALA A 84 -11.39 26.89 -17.55
CA ALA A 84 -12.68 26.87 -16.86
C ALA A 84 -12.91 28.14 -16.04
N LEU A 85 -11.88 28.66 -15.37
CA LEU A 85 -11.94 29.89 -14.60
C LEU A 85 -12.37 31.11 -15.44
N HIS A 86 -12.07 31.12 -16.74
CA HIS A 86 -12.53 32.17 -17.66
C HIS A 86 -14.01 32.03 -18.09
N VAL A 87 -14.63 30.87 -17.87
CA VAL A 87 -16.01 30.59 -18.28
C VAL A 87 -16.94 30.62 -17.08
N ASP A 88 -16.66 29.80 -16.06
CA ASP A 88 -17.50 29.63 -14.89
C ASP A 88 -16.70 29.01 -13.72
N LEU A 89 -16.89 29.55 -12.53
CA LEU A 89 -16.27 29.03 -11.31
C LEU A 89 -16.78 27.62 -10.99
N GLU A 90 -18.07 27.34 -11.20
CA GLU A 90 -18.68 26.04 -10.90
C GLU A 90 -18.12 24.92 -11.79
N LEU A 91 -17.82 25.24 -13.05
CA LEU A 91 -17.13 24.32 -13.96
C LEU A 91 -15.71 24.04 -13.50
N ALA A 92 -14.99 25.05 -12.99
CA ALA A 92 -13.65 24.85 -12.44
C ALA A 92 -13.67 23.94 -11.20
N LYS A 93 -14.67 24.09 -10.31
CA LYS A 93 -14.85 23.20 -9.15
C LYS A 93 -15.11 21.76 -9.57
N SER A 94 -16.04 21.53 -10.51
CA SER A 94 -16.36 20.17 -10.96
C SER A 94 -15.19 19.47 -11.66
N VAL A 95 -14.35 20.20 -12.41
CA VAL A 95 -13.11 19.65 -12.99
C VAL A 95 -12.11 19.28 -11.89
N ALA A 96 -11.96 20.11 -10.86
CA ALA A 96 -11.06 19.82 -9.73
C ALA A 96 -11.55 18.64 -8.87
N GLU A 97 -12.86 18.41 -8.78
CA GLU A 97 -13.46 17.24 -8.13
C GLU A 97 -13.35 15.96 -8.97
N SER A 98 -13.34 16.07 -10.30
CA SER A 98 -13.23 14.94 -11.21
C SER A 98 -11.85 14.25 -11.23
N VAL A 99 -10.85 14.85 -10.57
CA VAL A 99 -9.51 14.28 -10.44
C VAL A 99 -9.56 13.07 -9.51
N ALA A 100 -8.85 11.99 -9.88
CA ALA A 100 -8.78 10.77 -9.10
C ALA A 100 -8.28 11.03 -7.67
N GLU A 101 -8.81 10.28 -6.69
CA GLU A 101 -8.45 10.43 -5.27
C GLU A 101 -6.96 10.16 -4.98
N GLU A 102 -6.31 9.36 -5.84
CA GLU A 102 -4.87 9.03 -5.74
C GLU A 102 -3.99 10.28 -5.91
N ASP A 103 -4.43 11.26 -6.71
CA ASP A 103 -3.68 12.49 -7.01
C ASP A 103 -4.08 13.66 -6.10
N GLN A 104 -4.11 13.41 -4.79
CA GLN A 104 -4.45 14.41 -3.77
C GLN A 104 -3.60 15.69 -3.89
N LEU A 105 -2.34 15.56 -4.29
CA LEU A 105 -1.43 16.69 -4.52
C LEU A 105 -1.85 17.57 -5.70
N LEU A 106 -2.25 16.94 -6.82
CA LEU A 106 -2.71 17.67 -8.00
C LEU A 106 -4.04 18.37 -7.69
N ARG A 107 -4.96 17.67 -7.03
CA ARG A 107 -6.22 18.24 -6.56
C ARG A 107 -5.94 19.48 -5.69
N LYS A 108 -5.05 19.37 -4.70
CA LYS A 108 -4.65 20.52 -3.86
C LYS A 108 -4.12 21.68 -4.69
N LYS A 109 -3.23 21.42 -5.66
CA LYS A 109 -2.68 22.46 -6.55
C LYS A 109 -3.77 23.15 -7.37
N LEU A 110 -4.72 22.42 -7.95
CA LEU A 110 -5.82 22.99 -8.73
C LEU A 110 -6.74 23.85 -7.86
N TRP A 111 -7.10 23.36 -6.68
CA TRP A 111 -7.91 24.12 -5.73
C TRP A 111 -7.21 25.41 -5.25
N LEU A 112 -5.88 25.40 -5.11
CA LEU A 112 -5.10 26.61 -4.84
C LEU A 112 -5.14 27.60 -6.00
N VAL A 113 -5.06 27.13 -7.25
CA VAL A 113 -5.17 27.99 -8.44
C VAL A 113 -6.56 28.64 -8.51
N ILE A 114 -7.62 27.87 -8.23
CA ILE A 114 -8.99 28.40 -8.17
C ILE A 114 -9.11 29.43 -7.03
N ALA A 115 -8.59 29.13 -5.84
CA ALA A 115 -8.63 30.05 -4.70
C ALA A 115 -7.86 31.36 -4.99
N GLN A 116 -6.66 31.26 -5.57
CA GLN A 116 -5.88 32.42 -6.00
C GLN A 116 -6.68 33.30 -6.97
N HIS A 117 -7.33 32.68 -7.95
CA HIS A 117 -8.13 33.41 -8.92
C HIS A 117 -9.33 34.13 -8.30
N VAL A 118 -10.05 33.48 -7.38
CA VAL A 118 -11.19 34.08 -6.67
C VAL A 118 -10.74 35.30 -5.84
N ILE A 119 -9.57 35.21 -5.19
CA ILE A 119 -9.04 36.27 -4.34
C ILE A 119 -8.51 37.46 -5.18
N GLU A 120 -7.90 37.18 -6.33
CA GLU A 120 -7.32 38.20 -7.22
C GLU A 120 -8.35 38.89 -8.13
N GLN A 121 -9.39 38.18 -8.58
CA GLN A 121 -10.39 38.74 -9.50
C GLN A 121 -11.40 39.66 -8.82
N ASP A 122 -11.83 39.32 -7.61
CA ASP A 122 -12.82 40.11 -6.88
C ASP A 122 -12.13 41.34 -6.25
N LYS A 123 -12.20 42.49 -6.93
CA LYS A 123 -11.77 43.79 -6.37
C LYS A 123 -12.72 44.33 -5.28
N SER A 124 -13.73 43.55 -4.88
CA SER A 124 -14.65 43.87 -3.78
C SER A 124 -13.92 43.94 -2.43
N ASP A 125 -14.64 44.40 -1.41
CA ASP A 125 -14.12 44.54 -0.06
C ASP A 125 -13.36 43.29 0.38
N LYS A 126 -12.10 43.49 0.77
CA LYS A 126 -11.14 42.40 1.08
C LYS A 126 -11.66 41.45 2.17
N GLY A 127 -12.49 41.97 3.09
CA GLY A 127 -13.20 41.19 4.12
C GLY A 127 -14.18 40.16 3.55
N GLU A 128 -14.85 40.47 2.44
CA GLU A 128 -15.78 39.55 1.79
C GLU A 128 -15.06 38.44 1.02
N ASN A 129 -13.92 38.76 0.39
CA ASN A 129 -13.06 37.76 -0.25
C ASN A 129 -12.53 36.74 0.75
N ILE A 130 -12.21 37.18 1.98
CA ILE A 130 -11.78 36.30 3.07
C ILE A 130 -12.91 35.37 3.48
N ARG A 131 -14.14 35.88 3.66
CA ARG A 131 -15.30 35.05 4.00
C ARG A 131 -15.62 34.04 2.92
N LYS A 132 -15.53 34.44 1.64
CA LYS A 132 -15.67 33.54 0.49
C LYS A 132 -14.59 32.46 0.50
N ALA A 133 -13.33 32.80 0.77
CA ALA A 133 -12.24 31.83 0.86
C ALA A 133 -12.40 30.85 2.04
N ILE A 134 -12.91 31.33 3.19
CA ILE A 134 -13.21 30.47 4.34
C ILE A 134 -14.41 29.56 4.05
N ALA A 135 -15.45 30.05 3.36
CA ALA A 135 -16.55 29.22 2.90
C ALA A 135 -16.08 28.15 1.89
N PHE A 136 -15.19 28.54 0.97
CA PHE A 136 -14.57 27.66 0.00
C PHE A 136 -13.72 26.56 0.67
N ARG A 137 -13.00 26.88 1.76
CA ARG A 137 -12.32 25.87 2.59
C ARG A 137 -13.31 24.82 3.12
N LYS A 138 -14.48 25.24 3.60
CA LYS A 138 -15.51 24.32 4.13
C LYS A 138 -16.09 23.41 3.03
N GLU A 139 -16.13 23.87 1.79
CA GLU A 139 -16.55 23.06 0.64
C GLU A 139 -15.49 22.03 0.21
N THR A 140 -14.21 22.27 0.53
CA THR A 140 -13.08 21.47 0.02
C THR A 140 -12.63 20.29 0.92
N ASP A 141 -13.51 19.77 1.78
CA ASP A 141 -13.26 18.57 2.62
C ASP A 141 -11.84 18.47 3.18
N SER A 142 -11.41 19.48 3.93
CA SER A 142 -10.13 19.53 4.67
C SER A 142 -8.85 19.42 3.82
N LEU A 143 -8.93 19.50 2.49
CA LEU A 143 -7.77 19.41 1.60
C LEU A 143 -6.85 20.66 1.69
N LEU A 144 -7.46 21.83 1.90
CA LEU A 144 -6.78 23.13 1.96
C LEU A 144 -6.60 23.58 3.41
N LYS A 145 -5.36 23.88 3.80
CA LYS A 145 -5.06 24.48 5.10
C LYS A 145 -5.17 25.99 5.01
N VAL A 146 -5.51 26.63 6.14
CA VAL A 146 -5.51 28.10 6.25
C VAL A 146 -4.11 28.66 5.94
N GLU A 147 -3.07 27.93 6.31
CA GLU A 147 -1.66 28.23 5.99
C GLU A 147 -1.41 28.39 4.49
N ASP A 148 -2.11 27.64 3.64
CA ASP A 148 -1.88 27.66 2.19
C ASP A 148 -2.53 28.89 1.53
N ILE A 149 -3.60 29.45 2.12
CA ILE A 149 -4.34 30.59 1.56
C ILE A 149 -3.80 31.92 2.10
N LEU A 150 -3.17 31.91 3.29
CA LEU A 150 -2.63 33.10 3.95
C LEU A 150 -1.66 33.94 3.08
N PRO A 151 -0.77 33.36 2.26
CA PRO A 151 0.20 34.13 1.45
C PRO A 151 -0.44 35.02 0.38
N PHE A 152 -1.67 34.71 -0.04
CA PHE A 152 -2.38 35.48 -1.08
C PHE A 152 -2.95 36.80 -0.55
N PHE A 153 -2.97 37.01 0.76
CA PHE A 153 -3.51 38.22 1.37
C PHE A 153 -2.40 39.23 1.73
N PRO A 154 -2.59 40.53 1.45
CA PRO A 154 -1.64 41.56 1.88
C PRO A 154 -1.65 41.72 3.40
N ASN A 155 -0.54 42.21 3.97
CA ASN A 155 -0.29 42.36 5.42
C ASN A 155 -1.33 43.14 6.25
N PHE A 156 -2.35 43.77 5.62
CA PHE A 156 -3.36 44.61 6.25
C PHE A 156 -4.76 43.98 6.23
N VAL A 157 -4.83 42.66 6.42
CA VAL A 157 -6.09 42.01 6.76
C VAL A 157 -6.31 42.08 8.28
N LEU A 158 -7.52 42.45 8.70
CA LEU A 158 -7.92 42.41 10.10
C LEU A 158 -7.89 40.95 10.57
N ILE A 159 -7.03 40.66 11.55
CA ILE A 159 -6.87 39.34 12.17
C ILE A 159 -8.22 38.78 12.68
N ASP A 160 -9.16 39.67 13.01
CA ASP A 160 -10.50 39.30 13.47
C ASP A 160 -11.29 38.46 12.45
N ASP A 161 -11.10 38.66 11.14
CA ASP A 161 -11.80 37.88 10.11
C ASP A 161 -11.30 36.42 10.02
N PHE A 162 -10.08 36.14 10.49
CA PHE A 162 -9.46 34.82 10.48
C PHE A 162 -9.45 34.13 11.82
N LYS A 163 -9.80 34.82 12.90
CA LYS A 163 -9.70 34.32 14.27
C LYS A 163 -10.38 32.96 14.43
N ASP A 164 -11.64 32.85 14.02
CA ASP A 164 -12.41 31.62 14.20
C ASP A 164 -11.87 30.48 13.33
N ALA A 165 -11.45 30.79 12.10
CA ALA A 165 -10.86 29.80 11.19
C ALA A 165 -9.50 29.27 11.68
N ILE A 166 -8.70 30.14 12.32
CA ILE A 166 -7.41 29.77 12.92
C ILE A 166 -7.63 28.96 14.19
N ILE A 167 -8.56 29.38 15.07
CA ILE A 167 -8.91 28.64 16.29
C ILE A 167 -9.33 27.22 15.93
N GLN A 168 -10.24 27.07 14.95
CA GLN A 168 -10.65 25.75 14.48
C GLN A 168 -9.48 24.92 13.95
N SER A 169 -8.57 25.52 13.17
CA SER A 169 -7.40 24.80 12.64
C SER A 169 -6.43 24.38 13.75
N LEU A 170 -6.25 25.22 14.79
CA LEU A 170 -5.43 24.89 15.95
C LEU A 170 -6.07 23.80 16.82
N GLU A 171 -7.40 23.82 16.96
CA GLU A 171 -8.15 22.74 17.62
C GLU A 171 -7.97 21.42 16.87
N GLU A 172 -8.13 21.42 15.53
CA GLU A 172 -7.88 20.25 14.67
C GLU A 172 -6.45 19.69 14.81
N TYR A 173 -5.44 20.56 14.92
CA TYR A 173 -4.06 20.12 15.16
C TYR A 173 -3.88 19.53 16.57
N ASN A 174 -4.49 20.13 17.59
CA ASN A 174 -4.41 19.61 18.95
C ASN A 174 -5.07 18.23 19.05
N THR A 175 -6.24 18.02 18.44
CA THR A 175 -6.90 16.72 18.42
C THR A 175 -6.04 15.67 17.70
N GLN A 176 -5.46 16.00 16.55
CA GLN A 176 -4.54 15.09 15.85
C GLN A 176 -3.30 14.72 16.69
N ILE A 177 -2.77 15.68 17.44
CA ILE A 177 -1.65 15.43 18.35
C ILE A 177 -2.07 14.52 19.50
N GLU A 178 -3.28 14.70 20.03
CA GLU A 178 -3.83 13.82 21.07
C GLU A 178 -4.06 12.41 20.54
N ASP A 179 -4.63 12.26 19.34
CA ASP A 179 -4.84 10.96 18.70
C ASP A 179 -3.51 10.21 18.50
N LEU A 180 -2.50 10.88 17.93
CA LEU A 180 -1.17 10.29 17.75
C LEU A 180 -0.49 9.93 19.08
N ARG A 181 -0.73 10.70 20.15
CA ARG A 181 -0.24 10.36 21.49
C ARG A 181 -0.92 9.11 22.02
N THR A 182 -2.24 8.99 21.86
CA THR A 182 -2.98 7.79 22.28
C THR A 182 -2.52 6.55 21.51
N GLU A 183 -2.32 6.66 20.19
CA GLU A 183 -1.78 5.56 19.37
C GLU A 183 -0.37 5.18 19.83
N MET A 184 0.50 6.15 20.12
CA MET A 184 1.84 5.89 20.63
C MET A 184 1.80 5.19 22.00
N ASP A 185 0.90 5.60 22.90
CA ASP A 185 0.72 4.97 24.20
C ASP A 185 0.19 3.54 24.08
N GLU A 186 -0.76 3.28 23.18
CA GLU A 186 -1.29 1.94 22.89
C GLU A 186 -0.22 1.01 22.33
N ILE A 187 0.56 1.47 21.36
CA ILE A 187 1.68 0.71 20.78
C ILE A 187 2.73 0.44 21.86
N THR A 188 3.02 1.42 22.72
CA THR A 188 3.99 1.27 23.80
C THR A 188 3.52 0.23 24.82
N GLN A 189 2.26 0.31 25.27
CA GLN A 189 1.67 -0.68 26.17
C GLN A 189 1.64 -2.08 25.56
N GLY A 190 1.28 -2.20 24.28
CA GLY A 190 1.34 -3.46 23.54
C GLY A 190 2.77 -4.01 23.46
N THR A 191 3.75 -3.16 23.18
CA THR A 191 5.17 -3.54 23.12
C THR A 191 5.70 -3.97 24.49
N GLU A 192 5.30 -3.30 25.57
CA GLU A 192 5.66 -3.70 26.94
C GLU A 192 5.02 -5.03 27.34
N ALA A 193 3.77 -5.29 26.95
CA ALA A 193 3.13 -6.59 27.14
C ALA A 193 3.90 -7.70 26.41
N LEU A 194 4.25 -7.47 25.14
CA LEU A 194 5.07 -8.40 24.36
C LEU A 194 6.44 -8.65 25.00
N ARG A 195 7.12 -7.61 25.52
CA ARG A 195 8.38 -7.77 26.24
C ARG A 195 8.23 -8.60 27.51
N ARG A 196 7.14 -8.43 28.26
CA ARG A 196 6.82 -9.25 29.43
C ARG A 196 6.60 -10.71 29.04
N ASP A 197 5.89 -10.96 27.95
CA ASP A 197 5.64 -12.32 27.46
C ASP A 197 6.93 -13.00 26.99
N ILE A 198 7.80 -12.27 26.27
CA ILE A 198 9.13 -12.77 25.87
C ILE A 198 9.98 -13.12 27.09
N ALA A 199 9.98 -12.26 28.13
CA ALA A 199 10.71 -12.52 29.37
C ALA A 199 10.14 -13.72 30.16
N ALA A 200 8.82 -13.90 30.16
CA ALA A 200 8.16 -15.05 30.77
C ALA A 200 8.50 -16.36 30.02
N VAL A 201 8.56 -16.32 28.68
CA VAL A 201 8.95 -17.46 27.86
C VAL A 201 10.45 -17.77 28.03
N SER A 202 11.32 -16.77 28.08
CA SER A 202 12.76 -16.98 28.20
C SER A 202 13.20 -17.51 29.57
N SER A 203 12.43 -17.22 30.62
CA SER A 203 12.67 -17.73 31.98
C SER A 203 12.03 -19.10 32.25
N ARG A 204 11.31 -19.68 31.27
CA ARG A 204 10.68 -21.00 31.41
C ARG A 204 11.75 -22.09 31.44
N THR A 205 12.11 -22.52 32.65
CA THR A 205 13.01 -23.66 32.85
C THR A 205 12.23 -24.97 32.81
N VAL A 206 12.78 -25.97 32.12
CA VAL A 206 12.26 -27.34 32.15
C VAL A 206 13.11 -28.12 33.15
N ARG A 207 12.52 -28.48 34.30
CA ARG A 207 13.19 -29.32 35.29
C ARG A 207 13.08 -30.78 34.83
N VAL A 208 14.19 -31.37 34.41
CA VAL A 208 14.22 -32.77 33.99
C VAL A 208 14.86 -33.63 35.08
N THR A 209 14.14 -34.65 35.54
CA THR A 209 14.61 -35.64 36.52
C THR A 209 15.45 -36.72 35.83
N HIS A 210 16.53 -37.17 36.47
CA HIS A 210 17.52 -38.07 35.87
C HIS A 210 16.96 -39.44 35.43
N ASP A 211 15.84 -39.87 36.01
CA ASP A 211 15.30 -41.23 35.83
C ASP A 211 14.40 -41.38 34.60
N GLU A 212 13.98 -40.27 33.97
CA GLU A 212 13.05 -40.28 32.82
C GLU A 212 13.73 -39.95 31.47
N LEU A 213 15.04 -39.74 31.48
CA LEU A 213 15.81 -39.30 30.33
C LEU A 213 16.15 -40.45 29.37
N LEU A 214 15.18 -40.85 28.55
CA LEU A 214 15.39 -41.75 27.43
C LEU A 214 15.57 -40.96 26.14
N CYS A 215 16.57 -41.34 25.33
CA CYS A 215 16.71 -40.74 24.00
C CYS A 215 15.56 -41.20 23.10
N ALA A 216 14.84 -40.26 22.48
CA ALA A 216 13.68 -40.58 21.64
C ALA A 216 14.01 -41.43 20.39
N LYS A 217 15.27 -41.45 19.96
CA LYS A 217 15.73 -42.27 18.82
C LYS A 217 16.13 -43.70 19.22
N CYS A 218 16.95 -43.83 20.26
CA CYS A 218 17.58 -45.11 20.61
C CYS A 218 17.03 -45.75 21.90
N GLY A 219 16.13 -45.07 22.62
CA GLY A 219 15.49 -45.58 23.82
C GLY A 219 16.42 -45.81 25.02
N THR A 220 17.70 -45.43 24.92
CA THR A 220 18.68 -45.65 25.99
C THR A 220 18.75 -44.46 26.95
N GLY A 221 18.97 -44.75 28.23
CA GLY A 221 19.17 -43.75 29.27
C GLY A 221 20.32 -42.81 28.92
N VAL A 222 20.08 -41.50 29.04
CA VAL A 222 21.07 -40.45 28.78
C VAL A 222 22.14 -40.42 29.89
N ALA A 223 21.79 -40.81 31.12
CA ALA A 223 22.70 -40.87 32.26
C ALA A 223 23.60 -42.12 32.31
N ALA A 224 23.23 -43.21 31.63
CA ALA A 224 23.86 -44.53 31.82
C ALA A 224 25.22 -44.73 31.12
N GLN A 225 25.68 -43.78 30.29
CA GLN A 225 26.91 -43.92 29.50
C GLN A 225 28.14 -43.18 30.08
N ALA A 226 28.11 -42.78 31.34
CA ALA A 226 29.25 -42.14 32.01
C ALA A 226 30.29 -43.11 32.61
N ALA A 227 30.12 -44.43 32.50
CA ALA A 227 30.95 -45.39 33.26
C ALA A 227 32.06 -46.11 32.45
N ASP A 228 31.95 -46.29 31.13
CA ASP A 228 32.81 -47.26 30.41
C ASP A 228 33.75 -46.65 29.36
N SER A 229 33.88 -45.32 29.28
CA SER A 229 34.91 -44.69 28.44
C SER A 229 35.88 -43.87 29.30
N ALA A 230 37.17 -44.21 29.23
CA ALA A 230 38.27 -43.68 30.04
C ALA A 230 38.64 -42.20 29.76
N PHE A 231 37.69 -41.41 29.26
CA PHE A 231 37.83 -39.98 29.06
C PHE A 231 36.54 -39.33 29.55
N GLY A 232 36.59 -38.73 30.74
CA GLY A 232 35.45 -38.13 31.43
C GLY A 232 34.87 -36.93 30.68
N ALA A 233 34.10 -37.21 29.63
CA ALA A 233 33.21 -36.26 28.99
C ALA A 233 31.79 -36.72 29.28
N GLY A 234 31.11 -36.04 30.21
CA GLY A 234 29.68 -36.24 30.45
C GLY A 234 28.94 -36.19 29.11
N GLY A 235 28.14 -37.21 28.82
CA GLY A 235 27.48 -37.34 27.52
C GLY A 235 26.67 -36.10 27.20
N GLU A 236 27.08 -35.38 26.17
CA GLU A 236 26.38 -34.19 25.66
C GLU A 236 24.95 -34.53 25.21
N TYR A 237 23.95 -33.89 25.82
CA TYR A 237 22.52 -34.13 25.53
C TYR A 237 21.74 -32.84 25.32
N PHE A 238 20.80 -32.87 24.38
CA PHE A 238 19.93 -31.75 24.06
C PHE A 238 18.51 -32.02 24.56
N VAL A 239 17.94 -31.06 25.28
CA VAL A 239 16.56 -31.07 25.75
C VAL A 239 15.79 -29.98 25.03
N PHE A 240 14.70 -30.34 24.37
CA PHE A 240 13.85 -29.41 23.64
C PHE A 240 12.64 -28.97 24.49
N PRO A 241 12.04 -27.79 24.24
CA PRO A 241 10.83 -27.33 24.92
C PRO A 241 9.63 -28.29 24.81
N CYS A 242 9.60 -29.13 23.79
CA CYS A 242 8.61 -30.21 23.60
C CYS A 242 8.87 -31.46 24.46
N ARG A 243 9.81 -31.41 25.43
CA ARG A 243 10.25 -32.50 26.31
C ARG A 243 10.97 -33.69 25.64
N HIS A 244 11.28 -33.59 24.35
CA HIS A 244 12.11 -34.59 23.69
C HIS A 244 13.58 -34.40 24.08
N VAL A 245 14.24 -35.51 24.39
CA VAL A 245 15.67 -35.53 24.73
C VAL A 245 16.42 -36.39 23.73
N PHE A 246 17.55 -35.85 23.26
CA PHE A 246 18.41 -36.54 22.30
C PHE A 246 19.86 -36.52 22.77
N LYS A 247 20.53 -37.66 22.59
CA LYS A 247 21.99 -37.72 22.64
C LYS A 247 22.55 -37.00 21.43
N ARG A 248 23.70 -36.32 21.57
CA ARG A 248 24.38 -35.64 20.45
C ARG A 248 24.51 -36.52 19.21
N ALA A 249 25.02 -37.74 19.37
CA ALA A 249 25.19 -38.67 18.24
C ALA A 249 23.86 -38.99 17.53
N CYS A 250 22.81 -39.26 18.29
CA CYS A 250 21.49 -39.57 17.74
C CYS A 250 20.84 -38.36 17.05
N LEU A 251 21.06 -37.16 17.56
CA LEU A 251 20.57 -35.92 16.99
C LEU A 251 21.25 -35.60 15.65
N VAL A 252 22.58 -35.71 15.60
CA VAL A 252 23.35 -35.50 14.37
C VAL A 252 22.94 -36.50 13.29
N ASP A 253 22.74 -37.78 13.65
CA ASP A 253 22.27 -38.77 12.68
C ASP A 253 20.90 -38.42 12.08
N ILE A 254 19.95 -37.94 12.88
CA ILE A 254 18.61 -37.55 12.39
C ILE A 254 18.74 -36.39 11.41
N LEU A 255 19.53 -35.38 11.75
CA LEU A 255 19.76 -34.22 10.88
C LEU A 255 20.51 -34.60 9.59
N CYS A 256 21.44 -35.56 9.66
CA CYS A 256 22.13 -36.10 8.50
C CYS A 256 21.21 -36.95 7.60
N GLY A 257 20.19 -37.60 8.16
CA GLY A 257 19.16 -38.28 7.36
C GLY A 257 18.18 -37.32 6.69
N LEU A 258 17.95 -36.15 7.28
CA LEU A 258 17.01 -35.15 6.77
C LEU A 258 17.67 -34.08 5.87
N SER A 259 18.98 -33.88 5.96
CA SER A 259 19.74 -32.90 5.17
C SER A 259 21.00 -33.52 4.57
N SER A 260 21.33 -33.14 3.33
CA SER A 260 22.49 -33.64 2.57
C SER A 260 23.85 -33.19 3.14
N ALA A 261 23.85 -32.35 4.19
CA ALA A 261 25.02 -31.69 4.75
C ALA A 261 25.66 -32.51 5.89
N LYS A 262 25.87 -33.81 5.66
CA LYS A 262 26.39 -34.77 6.67
C LYS A 262 27.71 -34.33 7.31
N GLN A 263 28.59 -33.67 6.55
CA GLN A 263 29.95 -33.33 6.99
C GLN A 263 30.06 -31.98 7.71
N GLN A 264 29.24 -30.98 7.35
CA GLN A 264 29.34 -29.63 7.94
C GLN A 264 28.76 -29.51 9.35
N LEU A 265 27.93 -30.48 9.79
CA LEU A 265 27.32 -30.50 11.12
C LEU A 265 28.13 -31.33 12.13
N LEU A 266 28.98 -32.25 11.67
CA LEU A 266 29.84 -33.09 12.51
C LEU A 266 31.02 -32.31 13.12
N ASP A 267 31.58 -31.35 12.36
CA ASP A 267 32.73 -30.53 12.77
C ASP A 267 32.35 -29.33 13.66
N LYS A 268 31.05 -29.07 13.87
CA LYS A 268 30.59 -27.93 14.67
C LYS A 268 30.68 -28.21 16.17
N SER A 269 31.09 -27.19 16.93
CA SER A 269 31.17 -27.27 18.39
C SER A 269 29.80 -27.53 19.01
N TYR A 270 29.76 -28.06 20.23
CA TYR A 270 28.51 -28.25 20.98
C TYR A 270 27.71 -26.95 21.15
N ALA A 271 28.40 -25.81 21.31
CA ALA A 271 27.78 -24.49 21.41
C ALA A 271 27.11 -24.07 20.08
N ASP A 272 27.82 -24.24 18.96
CA ASP A 272 27.31 -23.89 17.63
C ASP A 272 26.11 -24.77 17.24
N LEU A 273 26.17 -26.07 17.57
CA LEU A 273 25.04 -26.98 17.40
C LEU A 273 23.88 -26.62 18.32
N GLY A 274 24.14 -26.19 19.56
CA GLY A 274 23.11 -25.72 20.48
C GLY A 274 22.38 -24.46 20.00
N GLU A 275 23.07 -23.54 19.33
CA GLU A 275 22.45 -22.34 18.77
C GLU A 275 21.58 -22.67 17.54
N ILE A 276 22.08 -23.55 16.67
CA ILE A 276 21.35 -23.98 15.45
C ILE A 276 20.15 -24.87 15.83
N LEU A 277 20.32 -25.77 16.80
CA LEU A 277 19.32 -26.76 17.19
C LEU A 277 18.42 -26.27 18.33
N GLY A 278 18.76 -25.19 19.02
CA GLY A 278 17.90 -24.60 20.05
C GLY A 278 16.56 -24.06 19.53
N GLN A 279 16.41 -23.94 18.21
CA GLN A 279 15.26 -23.32 17.57
C GLN A 279 14.12 -24.30 17.26
N GLU A 280 14.42 -25.57 16.89
CA GLU A 280 13.39 -26.53 16.46
C GLU A 280 13.71 -27.99 16.83
N CYS A 281 12.71 -28.69 17.37
CA CYS A 281 12.81 -30.13 17.62
C CYS A 281 12.67 -30.93 16.32
N PRO A 282 13.57 -31.88 16.01
CA PRO A 282 13.47 -32.70 14.79
C PRO A 282 12.21 -33.56 14.67
N TYR A 283 11.52 -33.86 15.78
CA TYR A 283 10.27 -34.64 15.77
C TYR A 283 9.00 -33.80 15.86
N CYS A 284 9.08 -32.54 16.30
CA CYS A 284 7.89 -31.70 16.53
C CYS A 284 7.94 -30.35 15.80
N GLY A 285 9.04 -30.04 15.13
CA GLY A 285 9.23 -28.82 14.37
C GLY A 285 9.05 -29.02 12.86
N ASP A 286 9.32 -27.97 12.12
CA ASP A 286 9.09 -27.91 10.68
C ASP A 286 9.94 -28.90 9.89
N LEU A 287 11.10 -29.30 10.44
CA LEU A 287 11.94 -30.38 9.90
C LEU A 287 11.19 -31.71 9.72
N MET A 288 10.28 -32.07 10.64
CA MET A 288 9.46 -33.28 10.51
C MET A 288 8.34 -33.07 9.48
N ILE A 289 7.74 -31.88 9.44
CA ILE A 289 6.67 -31.56 8.47
C ILE A 289 7.23 -31.64 7.03
N LYS A 290 8.42 -31.10 6.82
CA LYS A 290 9.12 -31.12 5.52
C LYS A 290 9.66 -32.50 5.13
N SER A 291 9.74 -33.46 6.06
CA SER A 291 10.20 -34.82 5.77
C SER A 291 9.07 -35.74 5.33
N ILE A 292 7.80 -35.43 5.64
CA ILE A 292 6.62 -36.18 5.19
C ILE A 292 6.50 -36.18 3.65
N SER A 293 6.93 -35.11 2.99
CA SER A 293 6.90 -35.01 1.52
C SER A 293 8.05 -35.74 0.83
N LYS A 294 9.01 -36.30 1.58
CA LYS A 294 10.07 -37.13 1.01
C LYS A 294 9.54 -38.56 0.80
N PRO A 295 9.78 -39.17 -0.37
CA PRO A 295 9.44 -40.57 -0.57
C PRO A 295 10.21 -41.42 0.45
N PHE A 296 9.53 -42.40 1.05
CA PHE A 296 10.12 -43.35 2.00
C PHE A 296 11.18 -44.26 1.37
N ILE A 297 11.29 -44.23 0.05
CA ILE A 297 12.14 -45.08 -0.78
C ILE A 297 12.96 -44.14 -1.67
N GLU A 298 14.29 -44.29 -1.68
CA GLU A 298 15.14 -43.57 -2.64
C GLU A 298 14.83 -44.01 -4.06
N GLU A 299 14.91 -43.10 -5.05
CA GLU A 299 14.75 -43.46 -6.46
C GLU A 299 15.85 -44.46 -6.87
N GLY A 300 15.54 -45.76 -6.83
CA GLY A 300 16.45 -46.85 -7.20
C GLY A 300 16.47 -48.06 -6.26
N GLU A 301 15.87 -48.00 -5.07
CA GLU A 301 15.66 -49.20 -4.25
C GLU A 301 14.41 -49.95 -4.73
N GLU A 302 14.58 -50.77 -5.77
CA GLU A 302 13.59 -51.79 -6.12
C GLU A 302 13.39 -52.69 -4.91
N VAL A 303 12.20 -52.61 -4.31
CA VAL A 303 11.88 -53.40 -3.14
C VAL A 303 11.54 -54.82 -3.58
N ASP A 304 12.59 -55.61 -3.85
CA ASP A 304 12.52 -57.04 -4.18
C ASP A 304 11.76 -57.86 -3.10
N SER A 305 11.54 -57.31 -1.90
CA SER A 305 10.77 -57.94 -0.83
C SER A 305 9.24 -57.86 -1.00
N TRP A 306 8.70 -57.10 -1.96
CA TRP A 306 7.25 -57.03 -2.24
C TRP A 306 6.84 -57.81 -3.49
N ARG A 307 7.78 -58.52 -4.12
CA ARG A 307 7.44 -59.50 -5.16
C ARG A 307 6.79 -60.71 -4.49
N LEU A 308 5.46 -60.68 -4.42
CA LEU A 308 4.67 -61.87 -4.09
C LEU A 308 4.93 -62.91 -5.19
N ASN A 309 5.61 -64.00 -4.83
CA ASN A 309 5.68 -65.22 -5.65
C ASN A 309 4.30 -65.85 -5.82
#